data_AF-A0A0K0CVM7-F1
#
_entry.id   AF-A0A0K0CVM7-F1
#
_cell.length_a   1.000
_cell.length_b   1.000
_cell.length_c   1.000
_cell.angle_alpha   90.00
_cell.angle_beta   90.00
_cell.angle_gamma   90.00
#
_symmetry.space_group_name_H-M   'P 1'
#
loop_
_entity.id
_entity.type
_entity.pdbx_description
1 polymer ?
#
loop_
_entity_poly.entity_id
_entity_poly.type
_entity_poly.pdbx_seq_one_letter_code
_entity_poly.pdbx_strand_id
1 'polypeptide(L)'
;MEDLLVPARVTRRSTGLQVIQVIQVDLTIQSTHPSVLEWNRRRSSRLWIDSRILYDDCMEARGGKIESVSSKPKTNYRPQPLDTIKFEKLAVRKLKISAKKAMDIAERLYNRGYISYPRTETNKFASDIDLSSLVRQLATSPDWGDFASEVLEYGPNPRNGTKSDEAHPPIHPLKQVSGDSLQGDDRRVYDLIARHFLACVSWDAKGQETRVRMRIGGETFHASGLCVQDLGATFTMKTVLIYFCGQKFSDGICLPRTKLLTYNLDFQSCIFIVLDLNLNAALNICGYLKVYIYDKWSDKTLPTYVEGEELTDFQLRIADGQTQPPELLNEADLIALMDKYGIGTDATHAEHIEKIKTRMYVGVREDGRFIPGFLGLALVDGYDAMGREYDFIEKEVVIEITD
;
A
#
# COMPACT_ATOMS: atom_id res chain seq x y z
N MET A 1 -34.86 6.42 6.49
CA MET A 1 -34.83 5.56 7.70
C MET A 1 -34.20 4.21 7.37
N GLU A 2 -34.40 3.75 6.13
CA GLU A 2 -33.80 2.54 5.54
C GLU A 2 -32.26 2.64 5.45
N ASP A 3 -31.70 3.80 5.09
CA ASP A 3 -30.24 4.05 4.97
C ASP A 3 -29.47 4.00 6.32
N LEU A 4 -30.20 3.93 7.45
CA LEU A 4 -29.63 3.96 8.80
C LEU A 4 -29.56 2.57 9.46
N LEU A 5 -30.28 1.59 8.91
CA LEU A 5 -30.33 0.23 9.46
C LEU A 5 -29.27 -0.69 8.85
N VAL A 6 -28.75 -0.33 7.68
CA VAL A 6 -27.70 -1.09 7.00
C VAL A 6 -26.42 -1.17 7.85
N PRO A 7 -25.87 -0.07 8.39
CA PRO A 7 -24.68 -0.14 9.23
C PRO A 7 -24.83 -0.98 10.51
N ALA A 8 -26.03 -0.98 11.11
CA ALA A 8 -26.34 -1.76 12.31
C ALA A 8 -26.46 -3.27 12.01
N ARG A 9 -26.84 -3.67 10.78
CA ARG A 9 -26.79 -5.07 10.32
C ARG A 9 -25.38 -5.55 10.05
N VAL A 10 -24.52 -4.70 9.49
CA VAL A 10 -23.16 -5.12 9.10
C VAL A 10 -22.29 -5.46 10.31
N THR A 11 -22.52 -4.82 11.46
CA THR A 11 -21.84 -5.14 12.72
C THR A 11 -22.24 -6.49 13.33
N ARG A 12 -23.32 -7.14 12.86
CA ARG A 12 -23.73 -8.50 13.28
C ARG A 12 -22.78 -9.60 12.76
N ARG A 13 -22.07 -9.37 11.65
CA ARG A 13 -21.21 -10.39 11.01
C ARG A 13 -20.00 -10.83 11.86
N SER A 14 -19.66 -10.13 12.94
CA SER A 14 -18.57 -10.52 13.83
C SER A 14 -18.97 -11.50 14.94
N THR A 15 -20.26 -11.77 15.16
CA THR A 15 -20.74 -12.53 16.33
C THR A 15 -21.42 -13.85 15.95
N GLY A 16 -20.76 -14.70 15.16
CA GLY A 16 -21.35 -15.99 14.76
C GLY A 16 -20.42 -17.05 14.16
N LEU A 17 -19.10 -16.85 14.17
CA LEU A 17 -18.16 -17.82 13.59
C LEU A 17 -17.58 -18.71 14.68
N GLN A 18 -17.70 -20.03 14.50
CA GLN A 18 -17.05 -21.01 15.36
C GLN A 18 -15.53 -20.92 15.20
N VAL A 19 -14.82 -20.83 16.32
CA VAL A 19 -13.36 -20.94 16.36
C VAL A 19 -13.01 -22.39 16.05
N ILE A 20 -12.31 -22.61 14.94
CA ILE A 20 -11.82 -23.93 14.55
C ILE A 20 -10.33 -24.00 14.91
N GLN A 21 -9.92 -25.11 15.52
CA GLN A 21 -8.51 -25.40 15.78
C GLN A 21 -7.82 -25.70 14.45
N VAL A 22 -6.70 -25.04 14.19
CA VAL A 22 -5.90 -25.20 12.97
C VAL A 22 -4.47 -25.50 13.36
N ILE A 23 -3.86 -26.47 12.72
CA ILE A 23 -2.45 -26.81 12.98
C ILE A 23 -1.60 -26.22 11.87
N GLN A 24 -0.52 -25.57 12.26
CA GLN A 24 0.48 -25.02 11.37
C GLN A 24 1.82 -25.69 11.72
N VAL A 25 2.51 -26.23 10.73
CA VAL A 25 3.88 -26.72 10.91
C VAL A 25 4.79 -25.63 10.37
N ASP A 26 5.59 -25.04 11.25
CA ASP A 26 6.56 -24.02 10.88
C ASP A 26 7.96 -24.62 10.95
N LEU A 27 8.76 -24.35 9.92
CA LEU A 27 10.15 -24.74 9.89
C LEU A 27 11.03 -23.51 10.12
N THR A 28 11.87 -23.56 11.14
CA THR A 28 12.88 -22.53 11.40
C THR A 28 14.24 -23.11 11.04
N ILE A 29 14.88 -22.58 10.00
CA ILE A 29 16.26 -22.94 9.70
C ILE A 29 17.16 -22.25 10.72
N GLN A 30 17.98 -23.03 11.42
CA GLN A 30 19.00 -22.49 12.31
C GLN A 30 20.24 -22.26 11.44
N SER A 31 20.41 -21.02 10.97
CA SER A 31 21.62 -20.60 10.25
C SER A 31 22.17 -19.32 10.89
N THR A 32 23.31 -18.84 10.41
CA THR A 32 23.87 -17.53 10.80
C THR A 32 22.86 -16.39 10.71
N HIS A 33 21.84 -16.53 9.85
CA HIS A 33 20.60 -15.74 9.87
C HIS A 33 19.36 -16.67 9.84
N PRO A 34 18.61 -16.79 10.95
CA PRO A 34 17.45 -17.68 10.98
C PRO A 34 16.38 -17.20 10.00
N SER A 35 15.88 -18.13 9.18
CA SER A 35 14.75 -17.91 8.29
C SER A 35 13.63 -18.88 8.64
N VAL A 36 12.40 -18.38 8.59
CA VAL A 36 11.20 -19.21 8.77
C VAL A 36 10.67 -19.55 7.39
N LEU A 37 10.62 -20.85 7.09
CA LEU A 37 9.95 -21.37 5.90
C LEU A 37 8.55 -21.81 6.30
N GLU A 38 7.57 -21.32 5.55
CA GLU A 38 6.17 -21.64 5.73
C GLU A 38 5.84 -22.95 4.99
N TRP A 39 5.10 -23.82 5.65
CA TRP A 39 4.63 -25.06 5.04
C TRP A 39 3.64 -24.77 3.91
N ASN A 40 3.82 -25.40 2.74
CA ASN A 40 3.05 -25.07 1.54
C ASN A 40 1.56 -25.42 1.66
N ARG A 41 1.20 -26.35 2.56
CA ARG A 41 -0.20 -26.63 2.90
C ARG A 41 -0.84 -25.52 3.77
N ARG A 42 -0.08 -24.49 4.16
CA ARG A 42 -0.42 -23.34 5.03
C ARG A 42 -0.93 -23.77 6.41
N ARG A 43 -2.17 -24.27 6.45
CA ARG A 43 -2.88 -24.72 7.65
C ARG A 43 -3.77 -25.90 7.28
N SER A 44 -3.76 -26.95 8.09
CA SER A 44 -4.71 -28.05 7.97
C SER A 44 -5.79 -27.91 9.05
N SER A 45 -7.06 -27.99 8.64
CA SER A 45 -8.21 -28.16 9.54
C SER A 45 -8.60 -29.63 9.72
N ARG A 46 -7.80 -30.57 9.21
CA ARG A 46 -8.00 -32.01 9.42
C ARG A 46 -7.54 -32.42 10.83
N LEU A 47 -7.91 -33.63 11.24
CA LEU A 47 -7.60 -34.19 12.56
C LEU A 47 -6.09 -34.04 12.88
N TRP A 48 -5.78 -33.80 14.16
CA TRP A 48 -4.41 -33.63 14.66
C TRP A 48 -3.46 -34.78 14.25
N ILE A 49 -4.02 -35.98 14.10
CA ILE A 49 -3.31 -37.18 13.65
C ILE A 49 -2.70 -37.00 12.25
N ASP A 50 -3.41 -36.36 11.30
CA ASP A 50 -2.90 -36.15 9.95
C ASP A 50 -1.66 -35.24 9.97
N SER A 51 -1.72 -34.14 10.72
CA SER A 51 -0.59 -33.20 10.86
C SER A 51 0.60 -33.83 11.58
N ARG A 52 0.34 -34.73 12.54
CA ARG A 52 1.40 -35.44 13.26
C ARG A 52 2.14 -36.45 12.37
N ILE A 53 1.42 -37.21 11.55
CA ILE A 53 2.03 -38.15 10.58
C ILE A 53 2.97 -37.41 9.63
N LEU A 54 2.54 -36.27 9.10
CA LEU A 54 3.36 -35.47 8.17
C LEU A 54 4.60 -34.88 8.85
N TYR A 55 4.49 -34.50 10.13
CA TYR A 55 5.64 -34.05 10.91
C TYR A 55 6.63 -35.18 11.18
N ASP A 56 6.15 -36.37 11.55
CA ASP A 56 7.00 -37.52 11.84
C ASP A 56 7.77 -37.94 10.56
N ASP A 57 7.12 -37.95 9.37
CA ASP A 57 7.79 -38.15 8.07
C ASP A 57 8.93 -37.12 7.83
N CYS A 58 8.67 -35.85 8.14
CA CYS A 58 9.71 -34.82 8.02
C CYS A 58 10.88 -35.03 8.99
N MET A 59 10.62 -35.56 10.20
CA MET A 59 11.67 -35.87 11.18
C MET A 59 12.50 -37.09 10.77
N GLU A 60 11.88 -38.07 10.13
CA GLU A 60 12.57 -39.27 9.63
C GLU A 60 13.49 -38.97 8.45
N ALA A 61 13.19 -37.95 7.64
CA ALA A 61 14.00 -37.54 6.49
C ALA A 61 15.42 -37.06 6.84
N ARG A 62 15.66 -36.58 8.08
CA ARG A 62 16.97 -36.14 8.63
C ARG A 62 17.72 -35.05 7.84
N GLY A 63 17.12 -34.50 6.80
CA GLY A 63 17.68 -33.47 5.93
C GLY A 63 16.61 -32.94 4.99
N GLY A 64 16.87 -31.78 4.40
CA GLY A 64 16.00 -31.20 3.38
C GLY A 64 16.78 -30.65 2.20
N LYS A 65 16.17 -30.70 1.03
CA LYS A 65 16.77 -30.28 -0.22
C LYS A 65 16.13 -28.99 -0.71
N ILE A 66 16.96 -28.00 -1.06
CA ILE A 66 16.49 -26.83 -1.78
C ILE A 66 16.11 -27.24 -3.20
N GLU A 67 14.83 -27.19 -3.51
CA GLU A 67 14.30 -27.60 -4.82
C GLU A 67 14.40 -26.50 -5.86
N SER A 68 14.26 -25.25 -5.44
CA SER A 68 14.30 -24.11 -6.34
C SER A 68 14.61 -22.82 -5.59
N VAL A 69 15.45 -21.99 -6.19
CA VAL A 69 15.66 -20.60 -5.78
C VAL A 69 15.35 -19.72 -6.97
N SER A 70 14.32 -18.90 -6.87
CA SER A 70 13.87 -18.03 -7.97
C SER A 70 13.81 -16.58 -7.52
N SER A 71 14.21 -15.67 -8.40
CA SER A 71 14.08 -14.24 -8.19
C SER A 71 13.26 -13.64 -9.33
N LYS A 72 12.30 -12.77 -8.99
CA LYS A 72 11.46 -12.09 -9.97
C LYS A 72 11.27 -10.61 -9.61
N PRO A 73 11.17 -9.71 -10.60
CA PRO A 73 10.84 -8.32 -10.36
C PRO A 73 9.48 -8.20 -9.65
N LYS A 74 9.45 -7.37 -8.61
CA LYS A 74 8.23 -7.00 -7.86
C LYS A 74 8.05 -5.50 -7.94
N THR A 75 6.85 -5.07 -8.31
CA THR A 75 6.47 -3.66 -8.31
C THR A 75 5.50 -3.41 -7.16
N ASN A 76 5.76 -2.37 -6.38
CA ASN A 76 4.77 -1.74 -5.52
C ASN A 76 4.28 -0.47 -6.23
N TYR A 77 3.03 -0.51 -6.66
CA TYR A 77 2.47 0.51 -7.52
C TYR A 77 2.07 1.75 -6.71
N ARG A 78 2.41 2.92 -7.24
CA ARG A 78 1.99 4.21 -6.67
C ARG A 78 0.45 4.32 -6.62
N PRO A 79 -0.12 5.19 -5.76
CA PRO A 79 -1.56 5.31 -5.65
C PRO A 79 -2.20 5.88 -6.94
N GLN A 80 -3.46 5.52 -7.18
CA GLN A 80 -4.31 6.19 -8.17
C GLN A 80 -4.73 7.57 -7.65
N PRO A 81 -5.19 8.50 -8.51
CA PRO A 81 -5.72 9.78 -8.07
C PRO A 81 -6.80 9.65 -7.00
N LEU A 82 -6.85 10.62 -6.10
CA LEU A 82 -7.64 10.55 -4.89
C LEU A 82 -9.11 10.92 -5.16
N ASP A 83 -10.02 9.96 -4.99
CA ASP A 83 -11.47 10.22 -4.92
C ASP A 83 -11.93 10.37 -3.45
N THR A 84 -13.20 10.72 -3.24
CA THR A 84 -13.74 10.95 -1.89
C THR A 84 -13.70 9.70 -1.01
N ILE A 85 -14.09 8.54 -1.55
CA ILE A 85 -14.14 7.28 -0.79
C ILE A 85 -12.72 6.89 -0.34
N LYS A 86 -11.74 7.02 -1.23
CA LYS A 86 -10.34 6.76 -0.91
C LYS A 86 -9.81 7.74 0.14
N PHE A 87 -10.15 9.01 0.02
CA PHE A 87 -9.79 10.04 0.99
C PHE A 87 -10.32 9.73 2.39
N GLU A 88 -11.63 9.47 2.53
CA GLU A 88 -12.26 9.14 3.81
C GLU A 88 -11.62 7.90 4.46
N LYS A 89 -11.41 6.83 3.69
CA LYS A 89 -10.77 5.59 4.18
C LYS A 89 -9.33 5.83 4.62
N LEU A 90 -8.58 6.67 3.89
CA LEU A 90 -7.21 7.01 4.27
C LEU A 90 -7.17 7.89 5.53
N ALA A 91 -8.06 8.87 5.66
CA ALA A 91 -8.15 9.71 6.84
C ALA A 91 -8.42 8.88 8.11
N VAL A 92 -9.38 7.95 8.05
CA VAL A 92 -9.68 7.04 9.17
C VAL A 92 -8.48 6.13 9.48
N ARG A 93 -7.94 5.44 8.48
CA ARG A 93 -6.91 4.41 8.71
C ARG A 93 -5.57 5.00 9.13
N LYS A 94 -5.17 6.11 8.51
CA LYS A 94 -3.82 6.69 8.62
C LYS A 94 -3.75 7.90 9.54
N LEU A 95 -4.77 8.75 9.53
CA LEU A 95 -4.80 9.95 10.38
C LEU A 95 -5.60 9.75 11.67
N LYS A 96 -6.39 8.66 11.79
CA LYS A 96 -7.30 8.44 12.93
C LYS A 96 -8.30 9.59 13.08
N ILE A 97 -8.72 10.17 11.96
CA ILE A 97 -9.74 11.22 11.87
C ILE A 97 -11.00 10.58 11.30
N SER A 98 -12.17 10.83 11.91
CA SER A 98 -13.43 10.28 11.39
C SER A 98 -13.74 10.82 9.99
N ALA A 99 -14.46 10.05 9.19
CA ALA A 99 -14.81 10.43 7.82
C ALA A 99 -15.53 11.80 7.79
N LYS A 100 -16.50 12.02 8.68
CA LYS A 100 -17.21 13.30 8.80
C LYS A 100 -16.28 14.47 9.10
N LYS A 101 -15.40 14.33 10.08
CA LYS A 101 -14.43 15.38 10.44
C LYS A 101 -13.45 15.64 9.30
N ALA A 102 -12.99 14.60 8.60
CA ALA A 102 -12.09 14.71 7.46
C ALA A 102 -12.74 15.48 6.31
N MET A 103 -14.01 15.18 5.98
CA MET A 103 -14.77 15.91 4.97
C MET A 103 -15.00 17.37 5.36
N ASP A 104 -15.33 17.66 6.62
CA ASP A 104 -15.48 19.04 7.11
C ASP A 104 -14.16 19.84 7.01
N ILE A 105 -13.02 19.18 7.25
CA ILE A 105 -11.70 19.79 7.06
C ILE A 105 -11.44 20.03 5.57
N ALA A 106 -11.67 19.03 4.73
CA ALA A 106 -11.43 19.13 3.29
C ALA A 106 -12.27 20.24 2.65
N GLU A 107 -13.54 20.39 3.05
CA GLU A 107 -14.40 21.48 2.61
C GLU A 107 -13.87 22.85 3.03
N ARG A 108 -13.36 22.99 4.26
CA ARG A 108 -12.66 24.23 4.68
C ARG A 108 -11.40 24.51 3.86
N LEU A 109 -10.61 23.49 3.54
CA LEU A 109 -9.41 23.64 2.71
C LEU A 109 -9.77 24.05 1.28
N TYR A 110 -10.84 23.48 0.71
CA TYR A 110 -11.40 23.87 -0.59
C TYR A 110 -11.87 25.32 -0.59
N ASN A 111 -12.66 25.73 0.41
CA ASN A 111 -13.15 27.11 0.54
C ASN A 111 -12.01 28.15 0.68
N ARG A 112 -10.83 27.73 1.16
CA ARG A 112 -9.62 28.55 1.23
C ARG A 112 -8.76 28.49 -0.04
N GLY A 113 -9.16 27.72 -1.05
CA GLY A 113 -8.45 27.55 -2.31
C GLY A 113 -7.18 26.70 -2.22
N TYR A 114 -7.07 25.83 -1.21
CA TYR A 114 -5.88 24.98 -1.02
C TYR A 114 -5.94 23.65 -1.75
N ILE A 115 -7.13 23.11 -1.95
CA ILE A 115 -7.37 21.84 -2.65
C ILE A 115 -8.55 21.99 -3.62
N SER A 116 -8.65 21.07 -4.59
CA SER A 116 -9.84 20.92 -5.44
C SER A 116 -11.06 20.44 -4.64
N TYR A 117 -12.23 20.48 -5.28
CA TYR A 117 -13.49 20.11 -4.63
C TYR A 117 -13.44 18.66 -4.08
N PRO A 118 -13.73 18.42 -2.79
CA PRO A 118 -13.44 17.16 -2.13
C PRO A 118 -14.54 16.09 -2.25
N ARG A 119 -15.62 16.38 -2.97
CA ARG A 119 -16.74 15.45 -3.23
C ARG A 119 -16.76 15.09 -4.72
N THR A 120 -16.08 14.00 -5.07
CA THR A 120 -15.91 13.52 -6.44
C THR A 120 -15.67 12.02 -6.46
N GLU A 121 -16.18 11.36 -7.50
CA GLU A 121 -15.89 9.96 -7.81
C GLU A 121 -14.74 9.81 -8.82
N THR A 122 -14.22 10.93 -9.33
CA THR A 122 -13.19 10.96 -10.36
C THR A 122 -11.85 10.52 -9.79
N ASN A 123 -11.29 9.48 -10.39
CA ASN A 123 -9.95 8.96 -10.07
C ASN A 123 -9.02 8.96 -11.29
N LYS A 124 -9.28 9.85 -12.25
CA LYS A 124 -8.43 10.09 -13.43
C LYS A 124 -8.23 11.60 -13.60
N PHE A 125 -7.01 12.05 -13.89
CA PHE A 125 -6.79 13.43 -14.33
C PHE A 125 -7.12 13.56 -15.82
N ALA A 126 -7.87 14.58 -16.19
CA ALA A 126 -8.11 14.96 -17.58
C ALA A 126 -6.81 15.46 -18.25
N SER A 127 -6.70 15.30 -19.57
CA SER A 127 -5.47 15.60 -20.32
C SER A 127 -5.14 17.09 -20.43
N ASP A 128 -6.11 17.95 -20.19
CA ASP A 128 -6.00 19.41 -20.20
C ASP A 128 -5.50 20.01 -18.87
N ILE A 129 -5.47 19.21 -17.80
CA ILE A 129 -4.93 19.65 -16.50
C ILE A 129 -3.40 19.72 -16.58
N ASP A 130 -2.84 20.91 -16.36
CA ASP A 130 -1.39 21.12 -16.27
C ASP A 130 -0.83 20.62 -14.93
N LEU A 131 -0.55 19.33 -14.87
CA LEU A 131 0.06 18.67 -13.71
C LEU A 131 1.44 19.23 -13.38
N SER A 132 2.20 19.72 -14.38
CA SER A 132 3.53 20.29 -14.14
C SER A 132 3.45 21.60 -13.37
N SER A 133 2.46 22.43 -13.69
CA SER A 133 2.18 23.64 -12.92
C SER A 133 1.81 23.29 -11.47
N LEU A 134 0.90 22.32 -11.26
CA LEU A 134 0.50 21.90 -9.91
C LEU A 134 1.67 21.37 -9.07
N VAL A 135 2.52 20.51 -9.64
CA VAL A 135 3.72 20.00 -8.95
C VAL A 135 4.70 21.15 -8.66
N ARG A 136 4.89 22.10 -9.57
CA ARG A 136 5.75 23.27 -9.36
C ARG A 136 5.30 24.13 -8.19
N GLN A 137 4.00 24.24 -7.95
CA GLN A 137 3.50 24.96 -6.78
C GLN A 137 3.96 24.31 -5.47
N LEU A 138 4.12 22.99 -5.41
CA LEU A 138 4.53 22.23 -4.23
C LEU A 138 6.05 22.16 -4.02
N ALA A 139 6.85 22.51 -5.04
CA ALA A 139 8.31 22.41 -5.00
C ALA A 139 8.99 23.31 -3.95
N THR A 140 8.27 24.31 -3.43
CA THR A 140 8.78 25.21 -2.38
C THR A 140 8.65 24.64 -0.96
N SER A 141 8.04 23.47 -0.80
CA SER A 141 7.85 22.83 0.50
C SER A 141 9.16 22.29 1.08
N PRO A 142 9.48 22.56 2.36
CA PRO A 142 10.60 21.89 3.02
C PRO A 142 10.37 20.38 3.22
N ASP A 143 9.12 19.92 3.17
CA ASP A 143 8.76 18.54 3.52
C ASP A 143 8.81 17.56 2.32
N TRP A 144 8.75 18.08 1.09
CA TRP A 144 8.68 17.29 -0.14
C TRP A 144 9.14 18.04 -1.40
N GLY A 145 9.67 19.26 -1.28
CA GLY A 145 10.04 20.10 -2.41
C GLY A 145 11.10 19.46 -3.32
N ASP A 146 12.06 18.77 -2.73
CA ASP A 146 13.08 18.01 -3.47
C ASP A 146 12.43 16.90 -4.32
N PHE A 147 11.48 16.15 -3.74
CA PHE A 147 10.76 15.11 -4.46
C PHE A 147 9.87 15.69 -5.57
N ALA A 148 9.19 16.82 -5.31
CA ALA A 148 8.41 17.52 -6.33
C ALA A 148 9.31 18.00 -7.49
N SER A 149 10.54 18.45 -7.19
CA SER A 149 11.52 18.84 -8.20
C SER A 149 11.98 17.63 -9.03
N GLU A 150 12.21 16.48 -8.40
CA GLU A 150 12.50 15.21 -9.09
C GLU A 150 11.33 14.83 -10.02
N VAL A 151 10.08 14.94 -9.57
CA VAL A 151 8.89 14.71 -10.41
C VAL A 151 8.83 15.65 -11.62
N LEU A 152 9.21 16.93 -11.47
CA LEU A 152 9.25 17.86 -12.60
C LEU A 152 10.34 17.51 -13.61
N GLU A 153 11.49 17.01 -13.14
CA GLU A 153 12.60 16.60 -14.00
C GLU A 153 12.22 15.40 -14.88
N TYR A 154 11.56 14.40 -14.30
CA TYR A 154 11.13 13.20 -15.04
C TYR A 154 9.78 13.35 -15.75
N GLY A 155 9.01 14.38 -15.41
CA GLY A 155 7.66 14.61 -15.92
C GLY A 155 6.58 13.95 -15.05
N PRO A 156 5.54 14.69 -14.62
CA PRO A 156 4.41 14.11 -13.89
C PRO A 156 3.70 13.03 -14.72
N ASN A 157 3.57 11.82 -14.15
CA ASN A 157 2.96 10.66 -14.78
C ASN A 157 1.89 10.03 -13.86
N PRO A 158 0.64 10.53 -13.87
CA PRO A 158 -0.40 10.04 -12.98
C PRO A 158 -0.77 8.58 -13.28
N ARG A 159 -0.95 7.77 -12.22
CA ARG A 159 -1.52 6.42 -12.37
C ARG A 159 -3.05 6.48 -12.41
N ASN A 160 -3.62 6.98 -13.50
CA ASN A 160 -5.06 7.16 -13.62
C ASN A 160 -5.85 5.85 -13.40
N GLY A 161 -7.01 5.97 -12.74
CA GLY A 161 -8.03 4.94 -12.67
C GLY A 161 -8.99 5.01 -13.87
N THR A 162 -10.21 4.53 -13.67
CA THR A 162 -11.23 4.40 -14.73
C THR A 162 -12.48 5.24 -14.51
N LYS A 163 -12.67 5.83 -13.33
CA LYS A 163 -13.90 6.55 -12.95
C LYS A 163 -13.78 8.04 -13.23
N SER A 164 -14.89 8.65 -13.64
CA SER A 164 -15.08 10.10 -13.65
C SER A 164 -16.55 10.46 -13.58
N ASP A 165 -16.85 11.51 -12.82
CA ASP A 165 -18.15 12.17 -12.76
C ASP A 165 -18.33 13.23 -13.87
N GLU A 166 -17.31 13.44 -14.71
CA GLU A 166 -17.26 14.46 -15.78
C GLU A 166 -17.55 15.90 -15.30
N ALA A 167 -17.49 16.16 -13.99
CA ALA A 167 -17.78 17.44 -13.36
C ALA A 167 -16.56 17.99 -12.59
N HIS A 168 -15.86 17.11 -11.87
CA HIS A 168 -14.76 17.48 -10.98
C HIS A 168 -13.52 16.62 -11.24
N PRO A 169 -12.31 17.22 -11.17
CA PRO A 169 -11.08 16.44 -11.18
C PRO A 169 -10.90 15.70 -9.84
N PRO A 170 -9.97 14.73 -9.75
CA PRO A 170 -9.62 14.10 -8.48
C PRO A 170 -9.23 15.13 -7.42
N ILE A 171 -9.30 14.76 -6.15
CA ILE A 171 -8.88 15.59 -5.01
C ILE A 171 -7.37 15.80 -5.08
N HIS A 172 -6.93 17.05 -5.25
CA HIS A 172 -5.51 17.40 -5.39
C HIS A 172 -5.21 18.78 -4.80
N PRO A 173 -3.96 19.07 -4.39
CA PRO A 173 -3.59 20.39 -3.89
C PRO A 173 -3.53 21.40 -5.04
N LEU A 174 -4.04 22.61 -4.79
CA LEU A 174 -4.02 23.72 -5.72
C LEU A 174 -2.92 24.73 -5.42
N LYS A 175 -2.39 24.74 -4.18
CA LYS A 175 -1.39 25.69 -3.71
C LYS A 175 -0.56 25.09 -2.58
N GLN A 176 0.73 25.41 -2.51
CA GLN A 176 1.56 25.10 -1.34
C GLN A 176 1.19 25.99 -0.14
N VAL A 177 1.08 25.36 1.03
CA VAL A 177 0.76 26.06 2.27
C VAL A 177 1.96 26.04 3.22
N SER A 178 2.30 27.21 3.79
CA SER A 178 3.40 27.33 4.75
C SER A 178 3.05 26.70 6.10
N GLY A 179 4.09 26.30 6.86
CA GLY A 179 3.99 25.71 8.19
C GLY A 179 3.06 26.44 9.15
N ASP A 180 3.06 27.76 9.11
CA ASP A 180 2.32 28.58 10.08
C ASP A 180 0.83 28.76 9.73
N SER A 181 0.42 28.46 8.48
CA SER A 181 -0.92 28.77 7.97
C SER A 181 -1.97 27.69 8.26
N LEU A 182 -1.54 26.46 8.55
CA LEU A 182 -2.36 25.31 8.89
C LEU A 182 -1.75 24.59 10.08
N GLN A 183 -2.58 24.23 11.06
CA GLN A 183 -2.16 23.53 12.26
C GLN A 183 -3.09 22.34 12.54
N GLY A 184 -2.65 21.42 13.39
CA GLY A 184 -3.46 20.28 13.83
C GLY A 184 -3.97 19.42 12.66
N ASP A 185 -5.24 19.03 12.73
CA ASP A 185 -5.83 18.13 11.74
C ASP A 185 -5.98 18.76 10.35
N ASP A 186 -6.17 20.08 10.25
CA ASP A 186 -6.21 20.79 8.96
C ASP A 186 -4.89 20.63 8.20
N ARG A 187 -3.75 20.71 8.91
CA ARG A 187 -2.43 20.45 8.32
C ARG A 187 -2.26 18.98 7.94
N ARG A 188 -2.66 18.05 8.80
CA ARG A 188 -2.52 16.61 8.57
C ARG A 188 -3.34 16.12 7.36
N VAL A 189 -4.55 16.65 7.18
CA VAL A 189 -5.40 16.36 6.02
C VAL A 189 -4.81 16.95 4.74
N TYR A 190 -4.32 18.20 4.78
CA TYR A 190 -3.64 18.79 3.63
C TYR A 190 -2.39 17.99 3.23
N ASP A 191 -1.55 17.60 4.20
CA ASP A 191 -0.33 16.81 3.95
C ASP A 191 -0.66 15.44 3.32
N LEU A 192 -1.74 14.79 3.78
CA LEU A 192 -2.21 13.54 3.18
C LEU A 192 -2.52 13.75 1.69
N ILE A 193 -3.31 14.80 1.36
CA ILE A 193 -3.70 15.10 -0.02
C ILE A 193 -2.47 15.45 -0.88
N ALA A 194 -1.57 16.30 -0.37
CA ALA A 194 -0.38 16.74 -1.10
C ALA A 194 0.61 15.58 -1.36
N ARG A 195 0.92 14.78 -0.33
CA ARG A 195 1.78 13.60 -0.47
C ARG A 195 1.15 12.55 -1.38
N HIS A 196 -0.17 12.37 -1.32
CA HIS A 196 -0.90 11.46 -2.21
C HIS A 196 -0.83 11.90 -3.66
N PHE A 197 -1.03 13.19 -3.93
CA PHE A 197 -0.90 13.75 -5.27
C PHE A 197 0.51 13.53 -5.83
N LEU A 198 1.56 13.95 -5.10
CA LEU A 198 2.95 13.77 -5.52
C LEU A 198 3.29 12.30 -5.76
N ALA A 199 2.85 11.42 -4.87
CA ALA A 199 3.01 9.98 -5.05
C ALA A 199 2.33 9.47 -6.33
N CYS A 200 1.08 9.88 -6.57
CA CYS A 200 0.28 9.48 -7.72
C CYS A 200 0.92 9.85 -9.06
N VAL A 201 1.51 11.06 -9.14
CA VAL A 201 2.15 11.57 -10.37
C VAL A 201 3.62 11.17 -10.50
N SER A 202 4.15 10.38 -9.58
CA SER A 202 5.56 9.92 -9.61
C SER A 202 5.71 8.57 -10.32
N TRP A 203 6.65 7.74 -9.84
CA TRP A 203 6.95 6.40 -10.36
C TRP A 203 6.70 5.33 -9.29
N ASP A 204 6.40 4.12 -9.77
CA ASP A 204 6.21 2.97 -8.89
C ASP A 204 7.51 2.60 -8.18
N ALA A 205 7.41 2.08 -6.96
CA ALA A 205 8.54 1.49 -6.28
C ALA A 205 8.83 0.10 -6.87
N LYS A 206 10.11 -0.23 -7.07
CA LYS A 206 10.57 -1.49 -7.67
C LYS A 206 11.41 -2.29 -6.65
N GLY A 207 11.46 -3.60 -6.86
CA GLY A 207 12.18 -4.53 -6.00
C GLY A 207 12.30 -5.90 -6.64
N GLN A 208 12.96 -6.83 -5.95
CA GLN A 208 13.10 -8.23 -6.33
C GLN A 208 12.52 -9.12 -5.24
N GLU A 209 11.56 -9.97 -5.61
CA GLU A 209 11.01 -11.00 -4.74
C GLU A 209 11.79 -12.30 -4.98
N THR A 210 12.53 -12.75 -3.97
CA THR A 210 13.21 -14.05 -3.98
C THR A 210 12.30 -15.07 -3.31
N ARG A 211 12.08 -16.22 -3.96
CA ARG A 211 11.35 -17.36 -3.41
C ARG A 211 12.23 -18.60 -3.38
N VAL A 212 12.31 -19.19 -2.20
CA VAL A 212 13.04 -20.43 -1.94
C VAL A 212 12.01 -21.51 -1.65
N ARG A 213 12.16 -22.67 -2.28
CA ARG A 213 11.38 -23.87 -1.98
C ARG A 213 12.31 -24.97 -1.48
N MET A 214 11.94 -25.58 -0.37
CA MET A 214 12.68 -26.69 0.25
C MET A 214 11.74 -27.89 0.39
N ARG A 215 12.26 -29.10 0.16
CA ARG A 215 11.56 -30.36 0.41
C ARG A 215 12.21 -31.11 1.56
N ILE A 216 11.39 -31.63 2.47
CA ILE A 216 11.80 -32.51 3.58
C ILE A 216 10.82 -33.66 3.61
N GLY A 217 11.31 -34.90 3.47
CA GLY A 217 10.45 -36.06 3.28
C GLY A 217 9.50 -35.87 2.10
N GLY A 218 8.20 -36.15 2.30
CA GLY A 218 7.15 -35.89 1.32
C GLY A 218 6.63 -34.46 1.25
N GLU A 219 7.10 -33.55 2.12
CA GLU A 219 6.50 -32.22 2.30
C GLU A 219 7.35 -31.07 1.77
N THR A 220 6.68 -29.98 1.38
CA THR A 220 7.32 -28.81 0.79
C THR A 220 7.09 -27.56 1.63
N PHE A 221 8.15 -26.78 1.78
CA PHE A 221 8.23 -25.54 2.54
C PHE A 221 8.72 -24.42 1.64
N HIS A 222 8.37 -23.18 1.97
CA HIS A 222 8.80 -22.03 1.19
C HIS A 222 9.11 -20.80 2.04
N ALA A 223 10.08 -20.02 1.60
CA ALA A 223 10.34 -18.69 2.14
C ALA A 223 10.29 -17.67 1.00
N SER A 224 9.80 -16.48 1.33
CA SER A 224 9.83 -15.33 0.42
C SER A 224 10.58 -14.18 1.07
N GLY A 225 11.51 -13.61 0.31
CA GLY A 225 12.27 -12.41 0.61
C GLY A 225 11.97 -11.31 -0.39
N LEU A 226 12.25 -10.07 0.02
CA LEU A 226 12.08 -8.89 -0.80
C LEU A 226 13.31 -8.00 -0.62
N CYS A 227 13.92 -7.60 -1.73
CA CYS A 227 14.89 -6.52 -1.77
C CYS A 227 14.28 -5.35 -2.55
N VAL A 228 14.00 -4.25 -1.87
CA VAL A 228 13.48 -3.01 -2.43
C VAL A 228 14.65 -2.30 -3.12
N GLN A 229 14.44 -1.92 -4.38
CA GLN A 229 15.48 -1.39 -5.25
C GLN A 229 15.20 0.07 -5.57
N ASP A 230 16.20 0.94 -5.39
CA ASP A 230 16.11 2.33 -5.83
C ASP A 230 16.38 2.42 -7.34
N LEU A 231 15.41 1.94 -8.10
CA LEU A 231 15.31 2.21 -9.53
C LEU A 231 14.39 3.42 -9.71
N GLY A 232 14.71 4.54 -9.06
CA GLY A 232 14.21 5.85 -9.48
C GLY A 232 14.51 6.02 -10.96
N ALA A 233 13.47 6.38 -11.73
CA ALA A 233 13.44 6.57 -13.18
C ALA A 233 14.76 6.21 -13.90
N THR A 234 14.83 4.98 -14.43
CA THR A 234 15.93 4.42 -15.24
C THR A 234 17.05 5.42 -15.45
N PHE A 235 18.12 5.28 -14.66
CA PHE A 235 19.38 6.00 -14.81
C PHE A 235 19.71 6.07 -16.30
N THR A 236 19.25 7.12 -16.97
CA THR A 236 19.52 7.32 -18.38
C THR A 236 20.91 7.87 -18.28
N MET A 237 21.90 7.02 -18.51
CA MET A 237 23.33 7.34 -18.52
C MET A 237 23.58 8.50 -19.50
N LYS A 238 23.24 9.72 -19.10
CA LYS A 238 23.61 10.94 -19.78
C LYS A 238 24.97 11.29 -19.20
N THR A 239 25.97 10.73 -19.87
CA THR A 239 27.39 11.08 -19.71
C THR A 239 28.03 10.53 -18.45
N VAL A 240 28.58 9.31 -18.54
CA VAL A 240 29.71 8.94 -17.69
C VAL A 240 30.87 9.84 -18.07
N LEU A 241 31.20 10.81 -17.21
CA LEU A 241 32.46 11.54 -17.29
C LEU A 241 33.56 10.59 -16.82
N ILE A 242 34.15 9.86 -17.76
CA ILE A 242 35.36 9.07 -17.50
C ILE A 242 36.51 10.08 -17.35
N TYR A 243 36.90 10.36 -16.11
CA TYR A 243 38.17 11.03 -15.84
C TYR A 243 39.31 10.05 -16.15
N PHE A 244 39.99 10.25 -17.27
CA PHE A 244 41.30 9.64 -17.48
C PHE A 244 42.32 10.39 -16.63
N CYS A 245 42.64 9.85 -15.45
CA CYS A 245 43.84 10.22 -14.72
C CYS A 245 45.02 9.48 -15.34
N GLY A 246 45.87 10.19 -16.07
CA GLY A 246 47.19 9.67 -16.43
C GLY A 246 47.74 9.98 -17.81
N GLN A 247 47.73 11.24 -18.28
CA GLN A 247 48.78 11.76 -19.16
C GLN A 247 48.99 13.25 -18.90
N LYS A 248 50.24 13.66 -18.65
CA LYS A 248 50.64 15.08 -18.71
C LYS A 248 50.56 15.52 -20.16
N PHE A 249 49.60 16.38 -20.49
CA PHE A 249 49.69 17.19 -21.71
C PHE A 249 50.62 18.36 -21.42
N SER A 250 51.84 18.28 -21.92
CA SER A 250 52.63 19.46 -22.22
C SER A 250 51.99 20.17 -23.40
N ASP A 251 51.82 21.47 -23.25
CA ASP A 251 51.44 22.48 -24.24
C ASP A 251 49.93 22.67 -24.49
N GLY A 252 49.52 23.92 -24.22
CA GLY A 252 48.13 24.33 -24.12
C GLY A 252 47.42 24.39 -25.46
N ILE A 253 46.23 23.80 -25.50
CA ILE A 253 45.21 24.09 -26.51
C ILE A 253 43.85 24.13 -25.81
N CYS A 254 43.19 25.29 -25.89
CA CYS A 254 41.80 25.49 -25.51
C CYS A 254 40.93 25.15 -26.74
N LEU A 255 40.02 24.19 -26.64
CA LEU A 255 39.01 23.91 -27.70
C LEU A 255 37.58 24.05 -27.15
N PRO A 256 36.66 24.73 -27.86
CA PRO A 256 35.28 24.93 -27.44
C PRO A 256 34.35 23.77 -27.83
N ARG A 257 33.18 23.78 -27.18
CA ARG A 257 31.92 23.04 -27.43
C ARG A 257 31.87 21.98 -28.56
N THR A 258 31.49 20.77 -28.13
CA THR A 258 30.76 19.71 -28.86
C THR A 258 31.37 19.16 -30.15
N LYS A 259 31.99 17.98 -30.04
CA LYS A 259 32.02 16.94 -31.09
C LYS A 259 32.01 15.56 -30.43
N LEU A 260 30.99 14.74 -30.72
CA LEU A 260 31.02 13.31 -30.43
C LEU A 260 32.08 12.68 -31.34
N LEU A 261 33.11 12.07 -30.75
CA LEU A 261 34.03 11.17 -31.44
C LEU A 261 33.83 9.77 -30.84
N THR A 262 33.20 8.89 -31.61
CA THR A 262 33.19 7.45 -31.33
C THR A 262 34.54 6.86 -31.73
N TYR A 263 35.28 6.35 -30.75
CA TYR A 263 36.46 5.51 -30.99
C TYR A 263 36.09 4.05 -30.70
N ASN A 264 36.39 3.16 -31.65
CA ASN A 264 36.46 1.72 -31.41
C ASN A 264 37.73 1.45 -30.62
N LEU A 265 37.61 0.93 -29.39
CA LEU A 265 38.76 0.46 -28.61
C LEU A 265 38.61 -1.03 -28.30
N ASP A 266 39.71 -1.73 -28.56
CA ASP A 266 39.91 -3.17 -28.50
C ASP A 266 40.05 -3.67 -27.05
N PHE A 267 39.56 -4.87 -26.78
CA PHE A 267 38.99 -5.28 -25.49
C PHE A 267 39.96 -6.05 -24.56
N GLN A 268 41.24 -5.67 -24.45
CA GLN A 268 42.22 -6.54 -23.76
C GLN A 268 43.03 -5.98 -22.60
N SER A 269 42.77 -4.77 -22.11
CA SER A 269 43.44 -4.29 -20.90
C SER A 269 42.74 -3.09 -20.27
N CYS A 270 41.66 -3.32 -19.53
CA CYS A 270 41.13 -2.35 -18.57
C CYS A 270 40.96 -3.03 -17.20
N ILE A 271 41.87 -2.71 -16.30
CA ILE A 271 41.76 -2.99 -14.87
C ILE A 271 40.59 -2.15 -14.35
N PHE A 272 39.49 -2.82 -13.98
CA PHE A 272 38.36 -2.21 -13.30
C PHE A 272 38.81 -1.78 -11.90
N ILE A 273 39.19 -0.52 -11.73
CA ILE A 273 39.21 0.13 -10.43
C ILE A 273 37.85 0.80 -10.26
N VAL A 274 36.90 0.07 -9.69
CA VAL A 274 35.74 0.70 -9.05
C VAL A 274 36.28 1.29 -7.76
N LEU A 275 36.62 2.59 -7.78
CA LEU A 275 36.91 3.32 -6.55
C LEU A 275 35.63 3.36 -5.73
N ASP A 276 35.69 2.61 -4.64
CA ASP A 276 34.75 2.56 -3.53
C ASP A 276 34.58 3.98 -2.95
N LEU A 277 33.61 4.73 -3.49
CA LEU A 277 33.12 5.94 -2.85
C LEU A 277 32.19 5.51 -1.73
N ASN A 278 32.79 5.39 -0.54
CA ASN A 278 32.13 5.46 0.74
C ASN A 278 31.27 6.74 0.80
N LEU A 279 30.03 6.63 0.31
CA LEU A 279 28.93 7.51 0.64
C LEU A 279 28.01 6.65 1.51
N ASN A 280 27.89 7.05 2.77
CA ASN A 280 27.01 6.47 3.78
C ASN A 280 25.76 5.84 3.17
N ALA A 281 25.39 4.64 3.63
CA ALA A 281 24.12 3.97 3.36
C ALA A 281 22.93 4.90 3.63
N ALA A 282 22.66 5.81 2.71
CA ALA A 282 21.52 6.68 2.67
C ALA A 282 20.37 5.78 2.21
N LEU A 283 19.41 5.60 3.12
CA LEU A 283 18.16 4.87 2.92
C LEU A 283 17.77 4.75 1.43
N ASN A 284 17.75 3.51 0.93
CA ASN A 284 17.12 3.11 -0.32
C ASN A 284 15.62 3.44 -0.25
N ILE A 285 15.22 4.69 -0.47
CA ILE A 285 13.81 5.05 -0.54
C ILE A 285 13.41 5.12 -2.02
N CYS A 286 12.57 4.17 -2.43
CA CYS A 286 12.35 3.87 -3.84
C CYS A 286 11.00 4.41 -4.31
N GLY A 287 10.99 5.14 -5.42
CA GLY A 287 9.74 5.57 -6.04
C GLY A 287 8.92 6.53 -5.18
N TYR A 288 7.61 6.43 -5.35
CA TYR A 288 6.62 7.20 -4.60
C TYR A 288 6.76 7.09 -3.06
N LEU A 289 7.44 6.05 -2.54
CA LEU A 289 7.64 5.87 -1.10
C LEU A 289 8.54 6.94 -0.47
N LYS A 290 9.31 7.70 -1.28
CA LYS A 290 10.08 8.89 -0.84
C LYS A 290 9.19 9.95 -0.19
N VAL A 291 7.99 10.14 -0.72
CA VAL A 291 7.04 11.15 -0.24
C VAL A 291 5.86 10.53 0.52
N TYR A 292 5.50 9.28 0.21
CA TYR A 292 4.26 8.65 0.64
C TYR A 292 4.43 7.75 1.88
N ILE A 293 4.51 8.38 3.05
CA ILE A 293 4.73 7.73 4.35
C ILE A 293 3.59 6.79 4.82
N TYR A 294 2.49 6.73 4.08
CA TYR A 294 1.31 5.96 4.46
C TYR A 294 1.38 4.49 4.00
N ASP A 295 2.27 4.17 3.06
CA ASP A 295 2.55 2.81 2.65
C ASP A 295 3.86 2.33 3.27
N LYS A 296 3.91 1.04 3.62
CA LYS A 296 5.12 0.40 4.12
C LYS A 296 5.55 -0.68 3.13
N TRP A 297 6.78 -0.57 2.67
CA TRP A 297 7.42 -1.57 1.83
C TRP A 297 8.88 -1.64 2.22
N SER A 298 9.29 -2.74 2.82
CA SER A 298 10.58 -2.87 3.48
C SER A 298 11.26 -4.17 3.06
N ASP A 299 12.58 -4.14 3.11
CA ASP A 299 13.40 -5.31 2.84
C ASP A 299 13.05 -6.45 3.80
N LYS A 300 13.00 -7.64 3.23
CA LYS A 300 12.99 -8.91 3.92
C LYS A 300 14.08 -9.75 3.30
N THR A 301 15.30 -9.64 3.82
CA THR A 301 16.43 -10.40 3.34
C THR A 301 16.26 -11.87 3.68
N LEU A 302 16.61 -12.74 2.73
CA LEU A 302 16.78 -14.16 2.98
C LEU A 302 18.27 -14.48 2.99
N PRO A 303 18.68 -15.53 3.71
CA PRO A 303 19.99 -16.14 3.49
C PRO A 303 20.16 -16.54 2.02
N THR A 304 21.41 -16.66 1.59
CA THR A 304 21.72 -17.21 0.27
C THR A 304 21.49 -18.72 0.29
N TYR A 305 20.75 -19.23 -0.69
CA TYR A 305 20.50 -20.65 -0.89
C TYR A 305 20.94 -21.05 -2.30
N VAL A 306 21.39 -22.29 -2.46
CA VAL A 306 21.74 -22.85 -3.76
C VAL A 306 20.74 -23.95 -4.13
N GLU A 307 20.26 -23.94 -5.37
CA GLU A 307 19.39 -25.02 -5.85
C GLU A 307 20.12 -26.37 -5.82
N GLY A 308 19.47 -27.38 -5.25
CA GLY A 308 20.06 -28.70 -5.02
C GLY A 308 20.83 -28.84 -3.71
N GLU A 309 21.06 -27.75 -2.96
CA GLU A 309 21.72 -27.78 -1.65
C GLU A 309 20.94 -28.65 -0.65
N GLU A 310 21.67 -29.47 0.11
CA GLU A 310 21.13 -30.26 1.21
C GLU A 310 21.43 -29.57 2.54
N LEU A 311 20.39 -29.31 3.31
CA LEU A 311 20.45 -28.69 4.63
C LEU A 311 20.09 -29.72 5.69
N THR A 312 20.89 -29.81 6.74
CA THR A 312 20.63 -30.66 7.91
C THR A 312 20.42 -29.86 9.19
N ASP A 313 20.81 -28.57 9.20
CA ASP A 313 20.71 -27.69 10.37
C ASP A 313 19.41 -26.86 10.34
N PHE A 314 18.31 -27.49 10.73
CA PHE A 314 17.01 -26.83 10.86
C PHE A 314 16.20 -27.40 12.02
N GLN A 315 15.31 -26.58 12.55
CA GLN A 315 14.37 -26.97 13.60
C GLN A 315 12.94 -26.98 13.04
N LEU A 316 12.33 -28.16 13.03
CA LEU A 316 10.89 -28.30 12.78
C LEU A 316 10.10 -28.05 14.06
N ARG A 317 9.02 -27.26 13.97
CA ARG A 317 8.08 -27.03 15.08
C ARG A 317 6.65 -27.19 14.57
N ILE A 318 5.86 -27.96 15.29
CA ILE A 318 4.39 -27.91 15.13
C ILE A 318 3.89 -26.81 16.05
N ALA A 319 3.19 -25.83 15.46
CA ALA A 319 2.48 -24.78 16.17
C ALA A 319 0.97 -25.08 16.12
N ASP A 320 0.37 -25.17 17.30
CA ASP A 320 -1.09 -25.15 17.40
C ASP A 320 -1.59 -23.73 17.19
N GLY A 321 -2.61 -23.59 16.35
CA GLY A 321 -3.27 -22.33 16.06
C GLY A 321 -4.78 -22.43 16.21
N GLN A 322 -5.43 -21.27 16.27
CA GLN A 322 -6.88 -21.17 16.22
C GLN A 322 -7.25 -20.10 15.21
N THR A 323 -8.32 -20.32 14.45
CA THR A 323 -8.91 -19.26 13.63
C THR A 323 -9.46 -18.18 14.55
N GLN A 324 -9.16 -16.92 14.28
CA GLN A 324 -9.78 -15.83 15.02
C GLN A 324 -11.09 -15.44 14.34
N PRO A 325 -12.15 -15.14 15.11
CA PRO A 325 -13.35 -14.56 14.54
C PRO A 325 -13.02 -13.22 13.87
N PRO A 326 -13.77 -12.80 12.83
CA PRO A 326 -13.60 -11.50 12.23
C PRO A 326 -13.76 -10.42 13.29
N GLU A 327 -12.89 -9.43 13.21
CA GLU A 327 -12.98 -8.31 14.10
C GLU A 327 -14.19 -7.43 13.75
N LEU A 328 -14.65 -6.63 14.72
CA LEU A 328 -15.68 -5.61 14.48
C LEU A 328 -15.22 -4.60 13.43
N LEU A 329 -16.17 -4.04 12.69
CA LEU A 329 -15.90 -3.06 11.65
C LEU A 329 -15.45 -1.73 12.26
N ASN A 330 -14.44 -1.11 11.66
CA ASN A 330 -14.21 0.32 11.84
C ASN A 330 -14.91 1.13 10.73
N GLU A 331 -14.84 2.45 10.83
CA GLU A 331 -15.46 3.38 9.86
C GLU A 331 -14.98 3.16 8.41
N ALA A 332 -13.70 2.91 8.18
CA ALA A 332 -13.18 2.67 6.83
C ALA A 332 -13.66 1.34 6.24
N ASP A 333 -13.92 0.33 7.08
CA ASP A 333 -14.44 -0.96 6.66
C ASP A 333 -15.93 -0.86 6.33
N LEU A 334 -16.68 -0.06 7.09
CA LEU A 334 -18.07 0.26 6.80
C LEU A 334 -18.20 1.05 5.49
N ILE A 335 -17.39 2.09 5.27
CA ILE A 335 -17.34 2.82 3.98
C ILE A 335 -17.04 1.87 2.82
N ALA A 336 -16.10 0.93 3.00
CA ALA A 336 -15.78 -0.05 1.95
C ALA A 336 -16.94 -0.99 1.64
N LEU A 337 -17.78 -1.31 2.62
CA LEU A 337 -18.97 -2.12 2.40
C LEU A 337 -20.11 -1.31 1.79
N MET A 338 -20.25 -0.04 2.19
CA MET A 338 -21.23 0.87 1.59
C MET A 338 -20.95 1.07 0.09
N ASP A 339 -19.70 1.43 -0.26
CA ASP A 339 -19.22 1.53 -1.66
C ASP A 339 -19.41 0.22 -2.44
N LYS A 340 -19.05 -0.93 -1.84
CA LYS A 340 -19.22 -2.24 -2.48
C LYS A 340 -20.67 -2.54 -2.86
N TYR A 341 -21.63 -2.07 -2.06
CA TYR A 341 -23.06 -2.30 -2.29
C TYR A 341 -23.76 -1.11 -2.94
N GLY A 342 -23.02 -0.05 -3.31
CA GLY A 342 -23.57 1.13 -3.98
C GLY A 342 -24.55 1.92 -3.10
N ILE A 343 -24.34 1.94 -1.78
CA ILE A 343 -25.16 2.71 -0.84
C ILE A 343 -24.39 3.92 -0.33
N GLY A 344 -25.07 5.06 -0.15
CA GLY A 344 -24.40 6.30 0.25
C GLY A 344 -23.47 6.88 -0.82
N THR A 345 -23.89 6.77 -2.09
CA THR A 345 -23.35 7.46 -3.26
C THR A 345 -23.31 8.98 -3.08
N ASP A 346 -22.67 9.71 -4.00
CA ASP A 346 -22.56 11.18 -3.97
C ASP A 346 -21.90 11.74 -2.71
N ALA A 347 -20.86 11.06 -2.23
CA ALA A 347 -20.09 11.45 -1.06
C ALA A 347 -20.93 11.59 0.23
N THR A 348 -21.97 10.76 0.40
CA THR A 348 -22.86 10.80 1.58
C THR A 348 -22.51 9.77 2.66
N HIS A 349 -21.53 8.88 2.42
CA HIS A 349 -21.06 7.87 3.38
C HIS A 349 -20.84 8.43 4.80
N ALA A 350 -20.02 9.47 4.94
CA ALA A 350 -19.71 10.08 6.23
C ALA A 350 -20.96 10.57 6.99
N GLU A 351 -21.97 11.07 6.29
CA GLU A 351 -23.19 11.59 6.90
C GLU A 351 -24.08 10.45 7.43
N HIS A 352 -24.25 9.39 6.65
CA HIS A 352 -24.98 8.20 7.07
C HIS A 352 -24.33 7.55 8.29
N ILE A 353 -22.99 7.43 8.27
CA ILE A 353 -22.22 6.88 9.39
C ILE A 353 -22.31 7.78 10.63
N GLU A 354 -22.34 9.09 10.48
CA GLU A 354 -22.50 9.99 11.62
C GLU A 354 -23.91 9.89 12.22
N LYS A 355 -24.95 9.82 11.39
CA LYS A 355 -26.35 9.69 11.84
C LYS A 355 -26.57 8.46 12.72
N ILE A 356 -26.03 7.29 12.37
CA ILE A 356 -26.17 6.06 13.18
C ILE A 356 -25.44 6.16 14.54
N LYS A 357 -24.34 6.92 14.61
CA LYS A 357 -23.62 7.19 15.87
C LYS A 357 -24.43 8.14 16.73
N THR A 358 -24.88 9.27 16.17
CA THR A 358 -25.67 10.28 16.90
C THR A 358 -26.99 9.71 17.43
N ARG A 359 -27.62 8.79 16.69
CA ARG A 359 -28.85 8.10 17.13
C ARG A 359 -28.61 6.95 18.11
N MET A 360 -27.35 6.71 18.51
CA MET A 360 -26.98 5.64 19.44
C MET A 360 -27.38 4.23 18.97
N TYR A 361 -27.50 4.03 17.65
CA TYR A 361 -27.69 2.69 17.06
C TYR A 361 -26.39 1.91 17.08
N VAL A 362 -25.26 2.61 16.99
CA VAL A 362 -23.92 2.08 17.19
C VAL A 362 -23.16 2.94 18.20
N GLY A 363 -22.41 2.29 19.09
CA GLY A 363 -21.34 2.91 19.85
C GLY A 363 -19.99 2.74 19.15
N VAL A 364 -19.00 3.53 19.55
CA VAL A 364 -17.62 3.44 19.04
C VAL A 364 -16.69 3.10 20.21
N ARG A 365 -15.90 2.04 20.06
CA ARG A 365 -14.86 1.64 21.02
C ARG A 365 -13.68 2.59 20.98
N GLU A 366 -12.82 2.50 22.00
CA GLU A 366 -11.52 3.19 22.02
C GLU A 366 -10.63 2.85 20.82
N ASP A 367 -10.73 1.64 20.28
CA ASP A 367 -10.00 1.21 19.08
C ASP A 367 -10.66 1.67 17.75
N GLY A 368 -11.73 2.45 17.83
CA GLY A 368 -12.44 3.03 16.69
C GLY A 368 -13.42 2.07 15.99
N ARG A 369 -13.68 0.89 16.56
CA ARG A 369 -14.63 -0.08 16.00
C ARG A 369 -16.06 0.14 16.49
N PHE A 370 -17.02 -0.18 15.64
CA PHE A 370 -18.44 -0.09 15.96
C PHE A 370 -18.90 -1.25 16.81
N ILE A 371 -19.64 -0.95 17.88
CA ILE A 371 -20.44 -1.91 18.65
C ILE A 371 -21.91 -1.59 18.41
N PRO A 372 -22.75 -2.53 17.97
CA PRO A 372 -24.16 -2.27 17.84
C PRO A 372 -24.82 -2.09 19.22
N GLY A 373 -25.64 -1.05 19.36
CA GLY A 373 -26.46 -0.83 20.56
C GLY A 373 -27.68 -1.74 20.57
N PHE A 374 -28.28 -1.94 21.75
CA PHE A 374 -29.48 -2.77 21.90
C PHE A 374 -30.62 -2.29 21.01
N LEU A 375 -30.86 -0.97 20.94
CA LEU A 375 -31.88 -0.40 20.07
C LEU A 375 -31.58 -0.64 18.58
N GLY A 376 -30.32 -0.49 18.17
CA GLY A 376 -29.89 -0.77 16.79
C GLY A 376 -30.15 -2.22 16.38
N LEU A 377 -29.79 -3.17 17.25
CA LEU A 377 -30.04 -4.60 17.03
C LEU A 377 -31.53 -4.92 16.99
N ALA A 378 -32.30 -4.44 17.97
CA ALA A 378 -33.73 -4.71 18.07
C ALA A 378 -34.50 -4.19 16.85
N LEU A 379 -34.14 -3.00 16.34
CA LEU A 379 -34.73 -2.47 15.11
C LEU A 379 -34.39 -3.37 13.92
N VAL A 380 -33.11 -3.71 13.76
CA VAL A 380 -32.63 -4.57 12.67
C VAL A 380 -33.34 -5.92 12.66
N ASP A 381 -33.38 -6.61 13.80
CA ASP A 381 -34.02 -7.92 13.95
C ASP A 381 -35.53 -7.84 13.78
N GLY A 382 -36.16 -6.75 14.25
CA GLY A 382 -37.58 -6.48 14.04
C GLY A 382 -37.93 -6.36 12.56
N TYR A 383 -37.12 -5.63 11.77
CA TYR A 383 -37.33 -5.53 10.32
C TYR A 383 -37.09 -6.87 9.61
N ASP A 384 -36.07 -7.65 10.02
CA ASP A 384 -35.81 -8.99 9.46
C ASP A 384 -36.99 -9.94 9.70
N ALA A 385 -37.52 -9.95 10.93
CA ALA A 385 -38.62 -10.83 11.32
C ALA A 385 -39.94 -10.54 10.60
N MET A 386 -40.13 -9.32 10.06
CA MET A 386 -41.33 -8.96 9.29
C MET A 386 -41.36 -9.56 7.87
N GLY A 387 -40.44 -10.46 7.54
CA GLY A 387 -40.31 -10.99 6.17
C GLY A 387 -39.88 -9.91 5.17
N ARG A 388 -39.52 -8.72 5.67
CA ARG A 388 -38.59 -7.85 4.99
C ARG A 388 -37.21 -8.43 5.24
N GLU A 389 -36.96 -9.59 4.64
CA GLU A 389 -35.66 -9.84 4.05
C GLU A 389 -35.46 -8.66 3.10
N TYR A 390 -34.92 -7.56 3.63
CA TYR A 390 -34.16 -6.66 2.79
C TYR A 390 -32.98 -7.52 2.37
N ASP A 391 -33.19 -8.31 1.32
CA ASP A 391 -32.13 -8.81 0.50
C ASP A 391 -31.28 -7.58 0.22
N PHE A 392 -30.10 -7.58 0.85
CA PHE A 392 -29.08 -6.59 0.58
C PHE A 392 -28.98 -6.50 -0.95
N ILE A 393 -28.98 -5.29 -1.50
CA ILE A 393 -28.71 -4.99 -2.91
C ILE A 393 -29.94 -5.08 -3.84
N GLU A 394 -30.89 -4.14 -3.74
CA GLU A 394 -31.70 -3.77 -4.93
C GLU A 394 -32.47 -2.44 -4.83
N LYS A 395 -32.60 -1.80 -3.66
CA LYS A 395 -33.55 -0.67 -3.52
C LYS A 395 -33.01 0.76 -3.38
N GLU A 396 -31.70 1.00 -3.31
CA GLU A 396 -31.20 2.39 -3.37
C GLU A 396 -30.99 2.91 -4.81
N VAL A 397 -30.95 2.04 -5.83
CA VAL A 397 -30.92 2.49 -7.24
C VAL A 397 -32.26 3.12 -7.68
N VAL A 398 -33.36 2.91 -6.93
CA VAL A 398 -34.70 3.38 -7.33
C VAL A 398 -35.07 4.74 -6.73
N ILE A 399 -34.36 5.23 -5.71
CA ILE A 399 -34.75 6.50 -5.04
C ILE A 399 -34.00 7.72 -5.61
N GLU A 400 -32.85 7.53 -6.28
CA GLU A 400 -32.10 8.64 -6.91
C GLU A 400 -32.59 9.03 -8.33
N ILE A 401 -33.66 8.41 -8.86
CA ILE A 401 -34.21 8.73 -10.21
C ILE A 401 -35.56 9.46 -10.16
N THR A 402 -36.08 9.83 -8.98
CA THR A 402 -37.28 10.67 -8.90
C THR A 402 -37.16 11.73 -7.82
N ASP A 403 -36.55 12.86 -8.19
CA ASP A 403 -37.14 14.20 -8.01
C ASP A 403 -36.58 15.16 -9.06
#